data_AF-A0A4U3MGD1-F1
#
_entry.id   AF-A0A4U3MGD1-F1
#
_cell.length_a   1.000
_cell.length_b   1.000
_cell.length_c   1.000
_cell.angle_alpha   90.00
_cell.angle_beta   90.00
_cell.angle_gamma   90.00
#
_symmetry.space_group_name_H-M   'P 1'
#
loop_
_entity.id
_entity.type
_entity.pdbx_description
1 polymer ?
#
loop_
_entity_poly.entity_id
_entity_poly.type
_entity_poly.pdbx_seq_one_letter_code
_entity_poly.pdbx_strand_id
1 'polypeptide(L)'
;MRSIASFCAALVMIAMGGVAPANASSGRAPVTVSVSATDGWQDAGLFLHAGDTLIVRFISGTWTVDHRNFPHVGPAGYPAHIDAQIWQGCKLKPAAYGKLLASVDQINLTEVGAGGVFSIKQSGRLRFRIHDGDTCLGDNAGAVKVTVAHLGHGLLQAIKDDVAELQQKSRTKKPSNTLSPAEIKAIIPVLKRLKSNLWWLLKEVANDAAWDLAAKAIGTVSVLKLKTFLNPCFSLSWETFLTSKDCLKLWSLPTKTFKA
;
A
#
# COMPACT_ATOMS: atom_id res chain seq x y z
N MET A 1 46.55 -25.97 -53.11
CA MET A 1 46.11 -24.72 -53.76
C MET A 1 44.60 -24.77 -53.95
N ARG A 2 43.90 -23.63 -53.76
CA ARG A 2 42.44 -23.37 -53.82
C ARG A 2 41.66 -23.79 -52.55
N SER A 3 40.72 -23.02 -52.01
CA SER A 3 40.34 -21.59 -52.10
C SER A 3 39.38 -21.30 -50.93
N ILE A 4 39.30 -20.03 -50.54
CA ILE A 4 38.48 -19.41 -49.49
C ILE A 4 37.00 -19.30 -49.93
N ALA A 5 36.05 -19.51 -49.00
CA ALA A 5 34.73 -18.83 -48.89
C ALA A 5 34.08 -19.26 -47.55
N SER A 6 33.80 -18.42 -46.53
CA SER A 6 33.00 -17.19 -46.41
C SER A 6 31.51 -17.44 -46.08
N PHE A 7 30.98 -16.57 -45.19
CA PHE A 7 29.58 -16.38 -44.71
C PHE A 7 29.09 -17.36 -43.61
N CYS A 8 28.43 -16.95 -42.51
CA CYS A 8 27.72 -15.71 -42.16
C CYS A 8 27.79 -15.50 -40.63
N ALA A 9 28.34 -14.36 -40.18
CA ALA A 9 28.17 -13.87 -38.82
C ALA A 9 26.84 -13.11 -38.73
N ALA A 10 25.84 -13.67 -38.06
CA ALA A 10 24.59 -12.98 -37.75
C ALA A 10 24.85 -11.98 -36.62
N LEU A 11 24.96 -10.70 -37.01
CA LEU A 11 25.04 -9.56 -36.11
C LEU A 11 23.67 -9.36 -35.43
N VAL A 12 23.53 -9.81 -34.18
CA VAL A 12 22.35 -9.50 -33.36
C VAL A 12 22.48 -8.03 -32.91
N MET A 13 21.81 -7.14 -33.62
CA MET A 13 21.62 -5.74 -33.20
C MET A 13 20.68 -5.73 -31.99
N ILE A 14 21.26 -5.80 -30.79
CA ILE A 14 20.55 -5.46 -29.56
C ILE A 14 20.34 -3.94 -29.62
N ALA A 15 19.17 -3.52 -30.07
CA ALA A 15 18.72 -2.14 -29.91
C ALA A 15 18.77 -1.82 -28.42
N MET A 16 19.67 -0.91 -28.04
CA MET A 16 19.69 -0.30 -26.71
C MET A 16 18.42 0.55 -26.58
N GLY A 17 17.30 -0.10 -26.27
CA GLY A 17 16.09 0.56 -25.82
C GLY A 17 16.43 1.33 -24.56
N GLY A 18 16.50 2.66 -24.67
CA GLY A 18 16.66 3.55 -23.54
C GLY A 18 15.56 3.28 -22.54
N VAL A 19 15.91 2.66 -21.42
CA VAL A 19 15.00 2.46 -20.30
C VAL A 19 14.69 3.86 -19.78
N ALA A 20 13.48 4.36 -20.06
CA ALA A 20 13.03 5.63 -19.51
C ALA A 20 13.21 5.58 -17.99
N PRO A 21 13.73 6.65 -17.36
CA PRO A 21 13.90 6.67 -15.92
C PRO A 21 12.54 6.41 -15.28
N ALA A 22 12.47 5.36 -14.46
CA ALA A 22 11.31 5.12 -13.61
C ALA A 22 11.15 6.35 -12.72
N ASN A 23 10.17 7.19 -13.05
CA ASN A 23 9.79 8.33 -12.21
C ASN A 23 9.48 7.77 -10.83
N ALA A 24 10.33 8.12 -9.86
CA ALA A 24 10.10 7.76 -8.47
C ALA A 24 8.71 8.26 -8.10
N SER A 25 7.81 7.33 -7.77
CA SER A 25 6.46 7.61 -7.33
C SER A 25 6.55 8.42 -6.04
N SER A 26 6.46 9.75 -6.16
CA SER A 26 6.30 10.64 -5.02
C SER A 26 4.93 10.37 -4.43
N GLY A 27 4.90 9.55 -3.38
CA GLY A 27 3.67 9.34 -2.64
C GLY A 27 3.21 10.66 -2.04
N ARG A 28 1.97 11.04 -2.32
CA ARG A 28 1.39 12.31 -1.86
C ARG A 28 1.24 12.27 -0.34
N ALA A 29 1.51 13.39 0.33
CA ALA A 29 1.26 13.51 1.76
C ALA A 29 -0.18 13.09 2.10
N PRO A 30 -0.41 12.39 3.23
CA PRO A 30 -1.74 12.01 3.64
C PRO A 30 -2.66 13.24 3.76
N VAL A 31 -3.89 13.11 3.29
CA VAL A 31 -4.91 14.15 3.44
C VAL A 31 -5.85 13.78 4.59
N THR A 32 -6.26 14.77 5.37
CA THR A 32 -7.27 14.59 6.41
C THR A 32 -8.63 15.03 5.89
N VAL A 33 -9.62 14.16 6.02
CA VAL A 33 -10.99 14.38 5.57
C VAL A 33 -11.92 14.31 6.78
N SER A 34 -12.76 15.32 6.95
CA SER A 34 -13.89 15.28 7.89
C SER A 34 -15.13 14.88 7.11
N VAL A 35 -15.77 13.79 7.52
CA VAL A 35 -16.96 13.24 6.86
C VAL A 35 -18.15 13.50 7.78
N SER A 36 -19.05 14.38 7.33
CA SER A 36 -20.30 14.69 8.02
C SER A 36 -21.29 13.53 7.88
N ALA A 37 -22.11 13.32 8.91
CA ALA A 37 -23.22 12.37 8.88
C ALA A 37 -24.47 12.91 8.18
N THR A 38 -24.59 14.23 8.04
CA THR A 38 -25.77 14.91 7.47
C THR A 38 -25.67 15.14 5.97
N ASP A 39 -24.50 14.87 5.38
CA ASP A 39 -24.22 15.11 3.97
C ASP A 39 -24.07 13.78 3.24
N GLY A 40 -24.46 13.75 1.97
CA GLY A 40 -24.29 12.59 1.10
C GLY A 40 -22.82 12.32 0.76
N TRP A 41 -22.54 12.00 -0.50
CA TRP A 41 -21.17 11.76 -0.96
C TRP A 41 -20.31 13.04 -0.92
N GLN A 42 -19.29 13.04 -0.07
CA GLN A 42 -18.37 14.15 0.16
C GLN A 42 -17.02 13.90 -0.54
N ASP A 43 -16.53 14.85 -1.35
CA ASP A 43 -15.25 14.74 -2.08
C ASP A 43 -14.06 14.83 -1.12
N ALA A 44 -13.11 13.89 -1.22
CA ALA A 44 -11.90 13.84 -0.42
C ALA A 44 -10.74 14.71 -0.95
N GLY A 45 -10.92 15.37 -2.10
CA GLY A 45 -9.89 16.15 -2.80
C GLY A 45 -8.84 15.28 -3.52
N LEU A 46 -9.13 13.99 -3.73
CA LEU A 46 -8.22 13.03 -4.34
C LEU A 46 -8.80 12.45 -5.63
N PHE A 47 -8.04 12.59 -6.71
CA PHE A 47 -8.26 11.82 -7.93
C PHE A 47 -7.33 10.60 -7.90
N LEU A 48 -7.92 9.43 -8.13
CA LEU A 48 -7.25 8.14 -8.08
C LEU A 48 -7.26 7.53 -9.47
N HIS A 49 -6.28 6.69 -9.72
CA HIS A 49 -6.14 5.88 -10.91
C HIS A 49 -6.41 4.41 -10.56
N ALA A 50 -6.97 3.67 -11.51
CA ALA A 50 -7.04 2.22 -11.41
C ALA A 50 -5.64 1.64 -11.12
N GLY A 51 -5.56 0.78 -10.11
CA GLY A 51 -4.37 0.13 -9.55
C GLY A 51 -3.66 0.92 -8.45
N ASP A 52 -4.08 2.15 -8.14
CA ASP A 52 -3.60 2.87 -6.96
C ASP A 52 -3.90 2.07 -5.68
N THR A 53 -3.04 2.22 -4.67
CA THR A 53 -3.31 1.72 -3.33
C THR A 53 -3.61 2.88 -2.39
N LEU A 54 -4.73 2.80 -1.69
CA LEU A 54 -5.13 3.71 -0.63
C LEU A 54 -4.94 3.07 0.73
N ILE A 55 -4.63 3.92 1.71
CA ILE A 55 -4.74 3.57 3.12
C ILE A 55 -5.61 4.60 3.80
N VAL A 56 -6.70 4.15 4.40
CA VAL A 56 -7.61 5.01 5.17
C VAL A 56 -7.47 4.69 6.64
N ARG A 57 -7.49 5.72 7.50
CA ARG A 57 -7.44 5.55 8.96
C ARG A 57 -8.43 6.45 9.63
N PHE A 58 -9.15 5.90 10.59
CA PHE A 58 -9.87 6.70 11.55
C PHE A 58 -8.91 7.49 12.46
N ILE A 59 -9.23 8.76 12.68
CA ILE A 59 -8.51 9.65 13.62
C ILE A 59 -9.36 9.85 14.86
N SER A 60 -10.58 10.37 14.68
CA SER A 60 -11.44 10.81 15.77
C SER A 60 -12.86 11.10 15.29
N GLY A 61 -13.76 11.37 16.25
CA GLY A 61 -15.15 11.73 15.99
C GLY A 61 -16.09 10.54 16.07
N THR A 62 -17.37 10.85 16.18
CA THR A 62 -18.47 9.87 16.21
C THR A 62 -19.67 10.50 15.52
N TRP A 63 -20.57 9.66 15.05
CA TRP A 63 -21.81 10.08 14.42
C TRP A 63 -22.96 9.14 14.76
N THR A 64 -24.17 9.52 14.39
CA THR A 64 -25.38 8.70 14.52
C THR A 64 -26.23 8.87 13.27
N VAL A 65 -27.00 7.82 12.94
CA VAL A 65 -28.02 7.88 11.87
C VAL A 65 -29.38 8.38 12.36
N ASP A 66 -29.50 8.66 13.67
CA ASP A 66 -30.65 9.35 14.24
C ASP A 66 -30.24 9.84 15.63
N HIS A 67 -30.07 11.15 15.79
CA HIS A 67 -29.65 11.75 17.06
C HIS A 67 -30.69 11.65 18.18
N ARG A 68 -31.94 11.30 17.84
CA ARG A 68 -33.05 11.19 18.79
C ARG A 68 -33.16 9.77 19.33
N ASN A 69 -32.87 8.78 18.50
CA ASN A 69 -33.18 7.37 18.78
C ASN A 69 -31.96 6.46 18.94
N PHE A 70 -30.81 6.79 18.34
CA PHE A 70 -29.65 5.90 18.36
C PHE A 70 -28.40 6.55 18.96
N PRO A 71 -27.56 5.77 19.67
CA PRO A 71 -26.31 6.29 20.21
C PRO A 71 -25.35 6.66 19.08
N HIS A 72 -24.40 7.54 19.39
CA HIS A 72 -23.27 7.80 18.50
C HIS A 72 -22.35 6.57 18.43
N VAL A 73 -21.87 6.29 17.22
CA VAL A 73 -20.92 5.22 16.90
C VAL A 73 -19.71 5.78 16.17
N GLY A 74 -18.62 5.01 16.18
CA GLY A 74 -17.48 5.25 15.30
C GLY A 74 -17.77 4.79 13.86
N PRO A 75 -16.78 4.92 12.96
CA PRO A 75 -16.96 4.61 11.54
C PRO A 75 -17.13 3.12 11.24
N ALA A 76 -17.00 2.22 12.23
CA ALA A 76 -17.32 0.81 12.09
C ALA A 76 -18.84 0.54 11.96
N GLY A 77 -19.68 1.51 12.37
CA GLY A 77 -21.14 1.39 12.36
C GLY A 77 -21.71 0.71 13.60
N TYR A 78 -23.03 0.50 13.58
CA TYR A 78 -23.76 -0.11 14.68
C TYR A 78 -23.49 -1.61 14.82
N PRO A 79 -23.50 -2.16 16.06
CA PRO A 79 -23.55 -3.60 16.27
C PRO A 79 -24.89 -4.16 15.76
N ALA A 80 -24.90 -5.43 15.34
CA ALA A 80 -26.03 -6.06 14.67
C ALA A 80 -27.38 -5.91 15.40
N HIS A 81 -27.38 -5.95 16.74
CA HIS A 81 -28.61 -5.84 17.52
C HIS A 81 -29.24 -4.43 17.48
N ILE A 82 -28.44 -3.37 17.35
CA ILE A 82 -28.94 -2.01 17.13
C ILE A 82 -29.27 -1.82 15.66
N ASP A 83 -28.39 -2.28 14.76
CA ASP A 83 -28.58 -2.17 13.31
C ASP A 83 -29.90 -2.79 12.81
N ALA A 84 -30.35 -3.88 13.44
CA ALA A 84 -31.62 -4.54 13.14
C ALA A 84 -32.86 -3.73 13.58
N GLN A 85 -32.71 -2.75 14.47
CA GLN A 85 -33.79 -1.89 14.96
C GLN A 85 -33.99 -0.65 14.08
N ILE A 86 -32.99 -0.30 13.27
CA ILE A 86 -33.03 0.85 12.38
C ILE A 86 -33.91 0.52 11.17
N TRP A 87 -34.69 1.47 10.67
CA TRP A 87 -35.52 1.26 9.49
C TRP A 87 -34.64 0.92 8.27
N GLN A 88 -34.86 -0.22 7.61
CA GLN A 88 -33.93 -0.75 6.61
C GLN A 88 -34.03 -0.10 5.22
N GLY A 89 -35.02 0.76 4.97
CA GLY A 89 -35.29 1.34 3.65
C GLY A 89 -34.26 2.37 3.16
N CYS A 90 -33.34 2.79 4.04
CA CYS A 90 -32.24 3.70 3.70
C CYS A 90 -30.87 3.03 3.58
N LYS A 91 -30.80 1.69 3.66
CA LYS A 91 -29.53 1.00 3.42
C LYS A 91 -29.12 1.10 1.96
N LEU A 92 -27.88 1.51 1.73
CA LEU A 92 -27.27 1.53 0.39
C LEU A 92 -26.79 0.15 -0.03
N LYS A 93 -26.45 -0.70 0.94
CA LYS A 93 -26.00 -2.08 0.73
C LYS A 93 -26.25 -2.93 2.00
N PRO A 94 -26.15 -4.27 1.93
CA PRO A 94 -26.29 -5.14 3.11
C PRO A 94 -25.06 -5.07 4.02
N ALA A 95 -24.92 -3.94 4.73
CA ALA A 95 -23.91 -3.65 5.74
C ALA A 95 -24.56 -2.92 6.93
N ALA A 96 -23.83 -2.75 8.03
CA ALA A 96 -24.31 -2.01 9.20
C ALA A 96 -24.49 -0.51 8.88
N TYR A 97 -25.58 0.10 9.36
CA TYR A 97 -25.77 1.55 9.39
C TYR A 97 -24.65 2.26 10.14
N GLY A 98 -24.43 3.53 9.84
CA GLY A 98 -23.39 4.33 10.48
C GLY A 98 -21.96 3.90 10.12
N LYS A 99 -21.79 2.93 9.21
CA LYS A 99 -20.47 2.53 8.73
C LYS A 99 -19.92 3.57 7.75
N LEU A 100 -18.63 3.89 7.82
CA LEU A 100 -17.98 4.73 6.82
C LEU A 100 -17.86 3.96 5.50
N LEU A 101 -18.36 4.56 4.43
CA LEU A 101 -18.22 4.08 3.06
C LEU A 101 -17.30 4.99 2.26
N ALA A 102 -16.60 4.38 1.30
CA ALA A 102 -15.89 5.08 0.25
C ALA A 102 -16.45 4.69 -1.12
N SER A 103 -16.36 5.60 -2.08
CA SER A 103 -16.53 5.28 -3.50
C SER A 103 -15.53 6.04 -4.34
N VAL A 104 -15.25 5.50 -5.52
CA VAL A 104 -14.60 6.24 -6.61
C VAL A 104 -15.68 6.53 -7.63
N ASP A 105 -15.99 7.81 -7.85
CA ASP A 105 -17.10 8.27 -8.72
C ASP A 105 -18.44 7.57 -8.46
N GLN A 106 -18.73 7.19 -7.20
CA GLN A 106 -20.01 6.61 -6.76
C GLN A 106 -20.40 5.25 -7.35
N ILE A 107 -19.56 4.63 -8.19
CA ILE A 107 -19.89 3.36 -8.85
C ILE A 107 -19.49 2.14 -8.00
N ASN A 108 -18.46 2.26 -7.14
CA ASN A 108 -17.92 1.14 -6.34
C ASN A 108 -17.92 1.42 -4.84
N LEU A 109 -19.03 1.09 -4.17
CA LEU A 109 -19.18 1.26 -2.72
C LEU A 109 -18.31 0.26 -1.96
N THR A 110 -17.29 0.78 -1.29
CA THR A 110 -16.36 0.02 -0.45
C THR A 110 -16.65 0.32 1.01
N GLU A 111 -16.79 -0.72 1.83
CA GLU A 111 -16.88 -0.58 3.29
C GLU A 111 -15.50 -0.27 3.84
N VAL A 112 -15.34 0.92 4.42
CA VAL A 112 -14.07 1.34 5.00
C VAL A 112 -14.02 1.02 6.49
N GLY A 113 -15.13 1.23 7.21
CA GLY A 113 -15.14 1.00 8.64
C GLY A 113 -14.13 1.89 9.37
N ALA A 114 -13.38 1.30 10.31
CA ALA A 114 -12.30 1.98 11.04
C ALA A 114 -11.05 2.31 10.20
N GLY A 115 -11.01 1.88 8.93
CA GLY A 115 -9.88 2.06 8.04
C GLY A 115 -9.43 0.74 7.41
N GLY A 116 -8.35 0.81 6.63
CA GLY A 116 -7.83 -0.35 5.93
C GLY A 116 -6.96 0.03 4.73
N VAL A 117 -6.61 -0.99 3.95
CA VAL A 117 -5.83 -0.87 2.72
C VAL A 117 -6.71 -1.29 1.56
N PHE A 118 -6.82 -0.44 0.55
CA PHE A 118 -7.74 -0.65 -0.57
C PHE A 118 -7.01 -0.50 -1.89
N SER A 119 -7.19 -1.50 -2.77
CA SER A 119 -6.76 -1.41 -4.17
C SER A 119 -7.86 -0.79 -5.00
N ILE A 120 -7.51 0.24 -5.76
CA ILE A 120 -8.44 0.98 -6.61
C ILE A 120 -8.62 0.23 -7.93
N LYS A 121 -9.87 -0.09 -8.27
CA LYS A 121 -10.19 -0.85 -9.49
C LYS A 121 -10.49 0.05 -10.69
N GLN A 122 -10.81 1.32 -10.45
CA GLN A 122 -11.17 2.28 -11.47
C GLN A 122 -10.64 3.66 -11.12
N SER A 123 -10.33 4.46 -12.13
CA SER A 123 -9.94 5.85 -11.93
C SER A 123 -11.15 6.73 -11.59
N GLY A 124 -10.94 7.81 -10.83
CA GLY A 124 -12.01 8.74 -10.48
C GLY A 124 -11.77 9.50 -9.18
N ARG A 125 -12.77 10.28 -8.75
CA ARG A 125 -12.68 11.04 -7.48
C ARG A 125 -13.09 10.18 -6.29
N LEU A 126 -12.25 10.17 -5.27
CA LEU A 126 -12.55 9.53 -3.99
C LEU A 126 -13.59 10.35 -3.23
N ARG A 127 -14.66 9.68 -2.80
CA ARG A 127 -15.70 10.27 -1.95
C ARG A 127 -16.01 9.38 -0.76
N PHE A 128 -16.39 10.00 0.35
CA PHE A 128 -16.83 9.31 1.56
C PHE A 128 -18.26 9.67 1.92
N ARG A 129 -18.92 8.79 2.70
CA ARG A 129 -20.20 9.08 3.37
C ARG A 129 -20.42 8.16 4.56
N ILE A 130 -21.37 8.53 5.41
CA ILE A 130 -22.01 7.58 6.33
C ILE A 130 -22.89 6.60 5.54
N HIS A 131 -22.93 5.34 5.97
CA HIS A 131 -23.85 4.34 5.43
C HIS A 131 -25.25 4.61 5.97
N ASP A 132 -25.94 5.50 5.29
CA ASP A 132 -27.34 5.84 5.43
C ASP A 132 -27.77 6.60 4.16
N GLY A 133 -29.01 6.41 3.70
CA GLY A 133 -29.49 6.84 2.39
C GLY A 133 -29.83 8.33 2.33
N ASP A 134 -29.81 8.94 1.15
CA ASP A 134 -29.97 10.40 1.00
C ASP A 134 -31.28 10.94 1.61
N THR A 135 -32.35 10.14 1.57
CA THR A 135 -33.65 10.50 2.17
C THR A 135 -33.68 10.44 3.70
N CYS A 136 -32.68 9.83 4.33
CA CYS A 136 -32.59 9.65 5.78
C CYS A 136 -31.52 10.52 6.45
N LEU A 137 -30.78 11.35 5.70
CA LEU A 137 -29.69 12.14 6.29
C LEU A 137 -30.15 13.26 7.24
N GLY A 138 -31.46 13.56 7.29
CA GLY A 138 -32.00 14.75 7.96
C GLY A 138 -31.97 14.71 9.49
N ASP A 139 -31.95 13.52 10.09
CA ASP A 139 -31.85 13.30 11.54
C ASP A 139 -30.51 12.72 11.97
N ASN A 140 -29.56 12.56 11.04
CA ASN A 140 -28.18 12.22 11.33
C ASN A 140 -27.50 13.33 12.13
N ALA A 141 -26.47 12.99 12.90
CA ALA A 141 -25.65 13.98 13.59
C ALA A 141 -24.21 13.52 13.77
N GLY A 142 -23.31 14.49 13.90
CA GLY A 142 -21.89 14.26 14.13
C GLY A 142 -21.08 14.09 12.85
N ALA A 143 -19.80 13.75 13.03
CA ALA A 143 -18.84 13.59 11.95
C ALA A 143 -17.67 12.72 12.42
N VAL A 144 -17.01 12.05 11.46
CA VAL A 144 -15.75 11.34 11.70
C VAL A 144 -14.62 11.99 10.89
N LYS A 145 -13.41 11.99 11.45
CA LYS A 145 -12.20 12.41 10.76
C LYS A 145 -11.36 11.21 10.40
N VAL A 146 -10.90 11.17 9.15
CA VAL A 146 -10.02 10.13 8.63
C VAL A 146 -8.78 10.72 7.96
N THR A 147 -7.66 10.01 7.99
CA THR A 147 -6.54 10.27 7.07
C THR A 147 -6.60 9.31 5.89
N VAL A 148 -6.20 9.81 4.73
CA VAL A 148 -6.07 9.04 3.50
C VAL A 148 -4.66 9.21 2.96
N ALA A 149 -3.88 8.13 2.98
CA ALA A 149 -2.58 8.07 2.31
C ALA A 149 -2.74 7.44 0.93
N HIS A 150 -2.27 8.14 -0.10
CA HIS A 150 -2.29 7.68 -1.48
C HIS A 150 -0.89 7.20 -1.86
N LEU A 151 -0.73 5.88 -2.04
CA LEU A 151 0.57 5.28 -2.34
C LEU A 151 0.91 5.28 -3.84
N GLY A 152 -0.03 5.69 -4.70
CA GLY A 152 0.11 5.61 -6.17
C GLY A 152 0.14 4.18 -6.71
N HIS A 153 -0.07 4.06 -8.01
CA HIS A 153 0.02 2.81 -8.79
C HIS A 153 1.42 2.18 -8.71
N GLY A 154 2.43 3.01 -8.47
CA GLY A 154 3.84 2.63 -8.62
C GLY A 154 4.49 2.10 -7.36
N LEU A 155 4.11 2.50 -6.14
CA LEU A 155 4.97 2.22 -4.98
C LEU A 155 4.99 0.74 -4.61
N LEU A 156 3.82 0.13 -4.46
CA LEU A 156 3.75 -1.28 -4.07
C LEU A 156 4.34 -2.16 -5.17
N GLN A 157 4.12 -1.79 -6.44
CA GLN A 157 4.71 -2.48 -7.57
C GLN A 157 6.23 -2.29 -7.61
N ALA A 158 6.74 -1.08 -7.39
CA ALA A 158 8.17 -0.78 -7.33
C ALA A 158 8.86 -1.53 -6.19
N ILE A 159 8.23 -1.67 -5.02
CA ILE A 159 8.74 -2.51 -3.93
C ILE A 159 8.82 -3.98 -4.39
N LYS A 160 7.77 -4.50 -5.04
CA LYS A 160 7.76 -5.87 -5.57
C LYS A 160 8.83 -6.07 -6.64
N ASP A 161 9.00 -5.11 -7.55
CA ASP A 161 9.98 -5.15 -8.63
C ASP A 161 11.41 -5.11 -8.06
N ASP A 162 11.68 -4.23 -7.09
CA ASP A 162 12.95 -4.17 -6.38
C ASP A 162 13.25 -5.51 -5.66
N VAL A 163 12.25 -6.10 -5.00
CA VAL A 163 12.39 -7.41 -4.34
C VAL A 163 12.64 -8.52 -5.37
N ALA A 164 11.92 -8.54 -6.49
CA ALA A 164 12.09 -9.52 -7.56
C ALA A 164 13.47 -9.41 -8.21
N GLU A 165 13.98 -8.20 -8.46
CA GLU A 165 15.32 -7.95 -8.97
C GLU A 165 16.39 -8.53 -8.02
N LEU A 166 16.23 -8.32 -6.70
CA LEU A 166 17.14 -8.86 -5.70
C LEU A 166 17.09 -10.40 -5.62
N GLN A 167 15.90 -10.99 -5.73
CA GLN A 167 15.73 -12.44 -5.79
C GLN A 167 16.33 -13.05 -7.05
N GLN A 168 16.21 -12.38 -8.21
CA GLN A 168 16.79 -12.87 -9.46
C GLN A 168 18.32 -12.85 -9.39
N LYS A 169 18.92 -11.76 -8.90
CA LYS A 169 20.38 -11.66 -8.71
C LYS A 169 20.92 -12.69 -7.72
N SER A 170 20.13 -13.13 -6.73
CA SER A 170 20.56 -14.18 -5.80
C SER A 170 20.50 -15.59 -6.42
N ARG A 171 19.53 -15.86 -7.30
CA ARG A 171 19.35 -17.17 -7.97
C ARG A 171 20.38 -17.46 -9.05
N THR A 172 20.89 -16.45 -9.75
CA THR A 172 21.94 -16.64 -10.78
C THR A 172 23.30 -17.01 -10.18
N LYS A 173 23.40 -17.06 -8.85
CA LYS A 173 24.66 -17.27 -8.16
C LYS A 173 24.93 -18.76 -7.88
N LYS A 174 26.11 -19.22 -8.28
CA LYS A 174 26.69 -20.48 -7.79
C LYS A 174 26.81 -20.41 -6.25
N PRO A 175 26.55 -21.48 -5.49
CA PRO A 175 26.62 -21.49 -4.03
C PRO A 175 28.04 -21.15 -3.54
N SER A 176 28.32 -19.87 -3.44
CA SER A 176 29.51 -19.24 -2.89
C SER A 176 29.03 -18.35 -1.77
N ASN A 177 29.64 -18.49 -0.59
CA ASN A 177 29.25 -17.80 0.63
C ASN A 177 29.55 -16.29 0.62
N THR A 178 30.18 -15.76 -0.42
CA THR A 178 30.64 -14.36 -0.44
C THR A 178 30.26 -13.65 -1.74
N LEU A 179 29.66 -12.47 -1.67
CA LEU A 179 29.44 -11.60 -2.84
C LEU A 179 30.76 -10.91 -3.23
N SER A 180 31.06 -10.87 -4.52
CA SER A 180 32.17 -10.11 -5.08
C SER A 180 31.91 -8.60 -5.00
N PRO A 181 32.94 -7.76 -5.01
CA PRO A 181 32.78 -6.29 -5.02
C PRO A 181 31.91 -5.77 -6.17
N ALA A 182 31.95 -6.39 -7.34
CA ALA A 182 31.14 -6.01 -8.49
C ALA A 182 29.64 -6.32 -8.26
N GLU A 183 29.32 -7.46 -7.64
CA GLU A 183 27.94 -7.82 -7.28
C GLU A 183 27.38 -6.88 -6.22
N ILE A 184 28.18 -6.54 -5.20
CA ILE A 184 27.79 -5.55 -4.18
C ILE A 184 27.47 -4.22 -4.86
N LYS A 185 28.35 -3.75 -5.76
CA LYS A 185 28.13 -2.50 -6.51
C LYS A 185 26.86 -2.53 -7.37
N ALA A 186 26.51 -3.69 -7.95
CA ALA A 186 25.32 -3.87 -8.77
C ALA A 186 24.01 -3.93 -7.97
N ILE A 187 24.06 -4.32 -6.69
CA ILE A 187 22.89 -4.44 -5.81
C ILE A 187 22.59 -3.12 -5.06
N ILE A 188 23.62 -2.31 -4.79
CA ILE A 188 23.49 -1.03 -4.07
C ILE A 188 22.35 -0.12 -4.59
N PRO A 189 22.19 0.12 -5.90
CA PRO A 189 21.12 0.98 -6.41
C PRO A 189 19.72 0.45 -6.07
N VAL A 190 19.52 -0.86 -6.16
CA VAL A 190 18.24 -1.53 -5.86
C VAL A 190 17.92 -1.41 -4.38
N LEU A 191 18.91 -1.64 -3.52
CA LEU A 191 18.75 -1.49 -2.07
C LEU A 191 18.44 -0.04 -1.66
N LYS A 192 19.03 0.95 -2.35
CA LYS A 192 18.70 2.36 -2.11
C LYS A 192 17.23 2.65 -2.43
N ARG A 193 16.73 2.19 -3.58
CA ARG A 193 15.32 2.34 -3.97
C ARG A 193 14.40 1.64 -2.98
N LEU A 194 14.67 0.37 -2.67
CA LEU A 194 13.89 -0.41 -1.71
C LEU A 194 13.85 0.24 -0.32
N LYS A 195 15.01 0.69 0.20
CA LYS A 195 15.07 1.42 1.48
C LYS A 195 14.24 2.69 1.42
N SER A 196 14.35 3.48 0.35
CA SER A 196 13.60 4.72 0.23
C SER A 196 12.08 4.48 0.15
N ASN A 197 11.65 3.49 -0.62
CA ASN A 197 10.25 3.10 -0.79
C ASN A 197 9.66 2.57 0.52
N LEU A 198 10.39 1.68 1.21
CA LEU A 198 9.98 1.15 2.51
C LEU A 198 9.99 2.23 3.59
N TRP A 199 10.97 3.12 3.61
CA TRP A 199 11.03 4.20 4.58
C TRP A 199 9.84 5.15 4.43
N TRP A 200 9.50 5.53 3.19
CA TRP A 200 8.31 6.33 2.94
C TRP A 200 7.04 5.60 3.41
N LEU A 201 6.88 4.32 3.06
CA LEU A 201 5.75 3.50 3.52
C LEU A 201 5.69 3.47 5.06
N LEU A 202 6.80 3.20 5.74
CA LEU A 202 6.82 3.09 7.19
C LEU A 202 6.57 4.43 7.90
N LYS A 203 7.08 5.54 7.34
CA LYS A 203 6.89 6.88 7.90
C LYS A 203 5.44 7.35 7.75
N GLU A 204 4.88 7.25 6.55
CA GLU A 204 3.55 7.77 6.26
C GLU A 204 2.42 6.86 6.74
N VAL A 205 2.71 5.56 6.84
CA VAL A 205 1.74 4.54 7.23
C VAL A 205 1.98 4.09 8.67
N ALA A 206 2.75 4.79 9.52
CA ALA A 206 3.10 4.45 10.91
C ALA A 206 2.05 3.63 11.72
N ASN A 207 1.92 2.32 11.48
CA ASN A 207 1.09 1.33 12.20
C ASN A 207 1.39 -0.09 11.67
N ASP A 208 0.79 -1.08 12.31
CA ASP A 208 0.96 -2.51 11.98
C ASP A 208 0.53 -2.86 10.55
N ALA A 209 -0.47 -2.18 9.97
CA ALA A 209 -0.91 -2.40 8.60
C ALA A 209 0.15 -2.00 7.56
N ALA A 210 1.00 -1.00 7.84
CA ALA A 210 2.17 -0.68 7.00
C ALA A 210 3.13 -1.86 6.94
N TRP A 211 3.37 -2.45 8.10
CA TRP A 211 4.28 -3.56 8.26
C TRP A 211 3.72 -4.83 7.63
N ASP A 212 2.41 -5.06 7.71
CA ASP A 212 1.71 -6.14 6.99
C ASP A 212 1.82 -5.97 5.48
N LEU A 213 1.61 -4.75 4.96
CA LEU A 213 1.79 -4.42 3.56
C LEU A 213 3.24 -4.64 3.11
N ALA A 214 4.20 -4.13 3.86
CA ALA A 214 5.63 -4.31 3.60
C ALA A 214 5.98 -5.80 3.63
N ALA A 215 5.52 -6.55 4.63
CA ALA A 215 5.77 -7.97 4.76
C ALA A 215 5.19 -8.76 3.59
N LYS A 216 3.94 -8.47 3.19
CA LYS A 216 3.29 -9.04 2.00
C LYS A 216 4.04 -8.69 0.71
N ALA A 217 4.48 -7.44 0.56
CA ALA A 217 5.23 -6.99 -0.62
C ALA A 217 6.59 -7.69 -0.75
N ILE A 218 7.26 -7.96 0.37
CA ILE A 218 8.56 -8.65 0.41
C ILE A 218 8.39 -10.18 0.41
N GLY A 219 7.15 -10.69 0.40
CA GLY A 219 6.87 -12.13 0.40
C GLY A 219 7.26 -12.82 1.72
N THR A 220 7.32 -12.08 2.82
CA THR A 220 7.63 -12.61 4.15
C THR A 220 6.34 -12.89 4.92
N VAL A 221 6.28 -14.03 5.61
CA VAL A 221 5.08 -14.49 6.32
C VAL A 221 4.97 -13.91 7.75
N SER A 222 5.94 -13.11 8.22
CA SER A 222 5.94 -12.61 9.59
C SER A 222 6.38 -11.14 9.70
N VAL A 223 5.40 -10.31 10.03
CA VAL A 223 5.53 -8.89 10.37
C VAL A 223 6.40 -8.67 11.60
N LEU A 224 6.30 -9.57 12.58
CA LEU A 224 7.13 -9.54 13.78
C LEU A 224 8.60 -9.75 13.43
N LYS A 225 8.91 -10.68 12.50
CA LYS A 225 10.26 -10.80 11.97
C LYS A 225 10.66 -9.54 11.19
N LEU A 226 9.82 -9.02 10.31
CA LEU A 226 10.19 -7.81 9.55
C LEU A 226 10.52 -6.62 10.48
N LYS A 227 9.72 -6.39 11.51
CA LYS A 227 9.93 -5.34 12.53
C LYS A 227 11.21 -5.53 13.31
N THR A 228 11.43 -6.71 13.89
CA THR A 228 12.62 -7.00 14.70
C THR A 228 13.90 -6.97 13.84
N PHE A 229 13.80 -7.34 12.56
CA PHE A 229 14.93 -7.42 11.65
C PHE A 229 15.29 -6.06 11.00
N LEU A 230 14.31 -5.19 10.75
CA LEU A 230 14.54 -3.90 10.08
C LEU A 230 14.77 -2.74 11.06
N ASN A 231 14.16 -2.75 12.25
CA ASN A 231 14.27 -1.66 13.22
C ASN A 231 15.70 -1.17 13.50
N PRO A 232 16.70 -2.04 13.80
CA PRO A 232 18.05 -1.57 14.13
C PRO A 232 18.81 -1.01 12.92
N CYS A 233 18.38 -1.32 11.69
CA CYS A 233 19.05 -0.89 10.47
C CYS A 233 18.40 0.34 9.82
N PHE A 234 17.16 0.67 10.20
CA PHE A 234 16.43 1.81 9.67
C PHE A 234 16.85 3.17 10.26
N SER A 235 17.40 3.18 11.48
CA SER A 235 17.96 4.38 12.12
C SER A 235 19.38 4.73 11.65
N LEU A 236 20.03 3.84 10.91
CA LEU A 236 21.41 4.00 10.46
C LEU A 236 21.51 4.83 9.17
N SER A 237 22.56 5.65 9.08
CA SER A 237 22.97 6.29 7.82
C SER A 237 23.24 5.22 6.75
N TRP A 238 23.20 5.60 5.48
CA TRP A 238 23.46 4.66 4.39
C TRP A 238 24.87 4.06 4.45
N GLU A 239 25.88 4.87 4.80
CA GLU A 239 27.26 4.38 4.97
C GLU A 239 27.38 3.38 6.12
N THR A 240 26.65 3.63 7.22
CA THR A 240 26.65 2.77 8.41
C THR A 240 25.89 1.46 8.16
N PHE A 241 24.80 1.52 7.38
CA PHE A 241 24.05 0.34 6.95
C PHE A 241 24.90 -0.62 6.10
N LEU A 242 25.68 -0.09 5.14
CA LEU A 242 26.52 -0.91 4.25
C LEU A 242 27.73 -1.54 4.95
N THR A 243 28.15 -1.00 6.09
CA THR A 243 29.34 -1.45 6.84
C THR A 243 28.98 -2.27 8.08
N SER A 244 27.71 -2.24 8.50
CA SER A 244 27.22 -3.05 9.61
C SER A 244 27.16 -4.52 9.21
N LYS A 245 28.04 -5.33 9.82
CA LYS A 245 28.03 -6.80 9.67
C LYS A 245 26.68 -7.41 10.06
N ASP A 246 25.96 -6.81 11.01
CA ASP A 246 24.67 -7.31 11.45
C ASP A 246 23.54 -6.93 10.49
N CYS A 247 23.60 -5.76 9.83
CA CYS A 247 22.68 -5.43 8.73
C CYS A 247 23.00 -6.21 7.45
N LEU A 248 24.26 -6.59 7.20
CA LEU A 248 24.64 -7.43 6.06
C LEU A 248 24.22 -8.91 6.24
N LYS A 249 24.24 -9.44 7.47
CA LYS A 249 23.68 -10.76 7.81
C LYS A 249 22.18 -10.86 7.52
N LEU A 250 21.45 -9.73 7.41
CA LEU A 250 20.03 -9.71 7.03
C LEU A 250 19.77 -10.29 5.63
N TRP A 251 20.76 -10.30 4.74
CA TRP A 251 20.63 -10.81 3.37
C TRP A 251 21.08 -12.26 3.21
N SER A 252 21.72 -12.85 4.23
CA SER A 252 22.04 -14.27 4.29
C SER A 252 20.93 -15.08 4.95
N LEU A 253 19.66 -14.77 4.66
CA LEU A 253 18.56 -15.64 5.09
C LEU A 253 18.80 -17.03 4.51
N PRO A 254 18.77 -18.11 5.33
CA PRO A 254 18.87 -19.45 4.79
C PRO A 254 17.72 -19.66 3.81
N THR A 255 18.05 -19.96 2.54
CA THR A 255 17.10 -20.28 1.47
C THR A 255 16.13 -21.42 1.81
N LYS A 256 16.41 -22.16 2.90
CA LYS A 256 15.61 -23.29 3.39
C LYS A 256 14.26 -22.93 4.01
N THR A 257 13.94 -21.66 4.27
CA THR A 257 12.63 -21.26 4.83
C THR A 257 11.55 -20.91 3.80
N PHE A 258 11.84 -20.94 2.50
CA PHE A 258 10.84 -20.85 1.44
C PHE A 258 10.52 -22.25 0.91
N LYS A 259 9.64 -22.97 1.60
CA LYS A 259 8.86 -24.02 0.93
C LYS A 259 7.56 -23.38 0.45
N ALA A 260 7.24 -23.61 -0.83
CA ALA A 260 5.97 -23.23 -1.44
C ALA A 260 4.78 -23.85 -0.69
#